data_AF-A0A1T5BVL4-F1
#
_entry.id   AF-A0A1T5BVL4-F1
#
_cell.length_a   1.000
_cell.length_b   1.000
_cell.length_c   1.000
_cell.angle_alpha   90.00
_cell.angle_beta   90.00
_cell.angle_gamma   90.00
#
_symmetry.space_group_name_H-M   'P 1'
#
loop_
_entity.id
_entity.type
_entity.pdbx_description
1 polymer ?
#
loop_
_entity_poly.entity_id
_entity_poly.type
_entity_poly.pdbx_seq_one_letter_code
_entity_poly.pdbx_strand_id
1 'polypeptide(L)'
;MKKIIKHIGLAVFLISSAITAQTRITYEYDRQGRVVTEEVENQYKVTFSYDVEGNLSHKHTQVYTYINEVLTEYWIQSSFFLHPNPVEDAFVIESVQGEMIKRVFITDINGRVCFKMNCNSNQAEVDIFSFLPGIYFVTIVSENKSEIFKVLKK
;
A
#
# COMPACT_ATOMS: atom_id res chain seq x y z
N MET A 1 8.68 -28.58 26.25
CA MET A 1 7.66 -28.41 25.18
C MET A 1 8.29 -28.90 23.89
N LYS A 2 7.72 -29.92 23.24
CA LYS A 2 8.31 -30.54 22.05
C LYS A 2 7.83 -29.77 20.81
N LYS A 3 8.70 -28.95 20.21
CA LYS A 3 8.53 -28.48 18.83
C LYS A 3 8.67 -29.69 17.92
N ILE A 4 7.58 -30.14 17.30
CA ILE A 4 7.62 -31.21 16.31
C ILE A 4 7.46 -30.55 14.94
N ILE A 5 8.55 -30.46 14.19
CA ILE A 5 8.52 -30.07 12.79
C ILE A 5 8.12 -31.32 11.99
N LYS A 6 6.85 -31.45 11.61
CA LYS A 6 6.44 -32.44 10.59
C LYS A 6 6.50 -31.77 9.22
N HIS A 7 7.30 -32.35 8.32
CA HIS A 7 7.54 -31.84 6.97
C HIS A 7 6.32 -31.98 6.04
N ILE A 8 6.15 -30.93 5.23
CA ILE A 8 5.61 -30.85 3.86
C ILE A 8 4.20 -31.46 3.66
N GLY A 9 3.18 -30.65 3.89
CA GLY A 9 1.87 -30.80 3.25
C GLY A 9 1.78 -29.82 2.09
N LEU A 10 1.68 -30.32 0.85
CA LEU A 10 1.42 -29.51 -0.33
C LEU A 10 -0.05 -29.06 -0.29
N ALA A 11 -0.33 -27.89 0.31
CA ALA A 11 -1.64 -27.26 0.18
C ALA A 11 -1.67 -26.48 -1.13
N VAL A 12 -2.13 -27.12 -2.20
CA VAL A 12 -2.48 -26.41 -3.45
C VAL A 12 -3.77 -25.63 -3.18
N PHE A 13 -3.63 -24.36 -2.78
CA PHE A 13 -4.73 -23.42 -2.90
C PHE A 13 -4.68 -22.82 -4.30
N LEU A 14 -5.68 -23.16 -5.12
CA LEU A 14 -5.89 -22.56 -6.44
C LEU A 14 -6.22 -21.07 -6.26
N ILE A 15 -5.19 -20.22 -6.27
CA ILE A 15 -5.34 -18.82 -6.61
C ILE A 15 -4.51 -18.62 -7.87
N SER A 16 -5.16 -18.14 -8.93
CA SER A 16 -4.57 -18.05 -10.27
C SER A 16 -3.39 -17.08 -10.28
N SER A 17 -2.19 -17.62 -10.20
CA SER A 17 -0.98 -17.23 -10.91
C SER A 17 0.20 -17.92 -10.21
N ALA A 18 0.99 -18.64 -11.01
CA ALA A 18 2.02 -19.55 -10.55
C ALA A 18 2.95 -18.94 -9.48
N ILE A 19 2.98 -19.54 -8.29
CA ILE A 19 4.11 -19.42 -7.36
C ILE A 19 4.45 -20.82 -6.87
N THR A 20 5.45 -21.43 -7.50
CA THR A 20 6.13 -22.63 -7.01
C THR A 20 7.05 -22.28 -5.84
N ALA A 21 6.49 -21.79 -4.73
CA ALA A 21 7.19 -21.70 -3.46
C ALA A 21 6.72 -22.85 -2.57
N GLN A 22 7.66 -23.63 -2.04
CA GLN A 22 7.35 -24.70 -1.10
C GLN A 22 6.92 -24.06 0.23
N THR A 23 5.62 -23.81 0.39
CA THR A 23 5.09 -23.14 1.59
C THR A 23 5.30 -24.01 2.83
N ARG A 24 5.95 -23.47 3.86
CA ARG A 24 6.11 -24.16 5.13
C ARG A 24 4.89 -23.96 6.01
N ILE A 25 4.33 -25.06 6.49
CA ILE A 25 3.28 -25.06 7.52
C ILE A 25 3.87 -25.61 8.83
N THR A 26 3.67 -24.90 9.94
CA THR A 26 4.14 -25.27 11.27
C THR A 26 2.95 -25.49 12.19
N TYR A 27 2.99 -26.61 12.93
CA TYR A 27 1.97 -26.95 13.94
C TYR A 27 2.60 -27.02 15.32
N GLU A 28 1.89 -26.51 16.32
CA GLU A 28 2.21 -26.73 17.74
C GLU A 28 1.07 -27.47 18.42
N TYR A 29 1.42 -28.29 19.41
CA TYR A 29 0.49 -29.17 20.09
C TYR A 29 0.57 -28.99 21.61
N ASP A 30 -0.55 -29.17 22.30
CA ASP A 30 -0.58 -29.30 23.75
C ASP A 30 -0.07 -30.68 24.22
N ARG A 31 -0.09 -30.91 25.54
CA ARG A 31 0.38 -32.18 26.15
C ARG A 31 -0.51 -33.37 25.80
N GLN A 32 -1.75 -33.13 25.37
CA GLN A 32 -2.71 -34.14 24.94
C GLN A 32 -2.61 -34.42 23.43
N GLY A 33 -1.74 -33.70 22.70
CA GLY A 33 -1.53 -33.91 21.27
C GLY A 33 -2.55 -33.19 20.38
N ARG A 34 -3.28 -32.20 20.90
CA ARG A 34 -4.21 -31.38 20.12
C ARG A 34 -3.50 -30.14 19.57
N VAL A 35 -3.88 -29.71 18.38
CA VAL A 35 -3.26 -28.55 17.71
C VAL A 35 -3.64 -27.28 18.46
N VAL A 36 -2.66 -26.54 18.96
CA VAL A 36 -2.84 -25.21 19.57
C VAL A 36 -2.45 -24.07 18.62
N THR A 37 -1.60 -24.36 17.63
CA THR A 37 -1.17 -23.39 16.62
C THR A 37 -1.05 -24.08 15.26
N GLU A 38 -1.57 -23.43 14.21
CA GLU A 38 -1.31 -23.73 12.80
C GLU A 38 -0.81 -22.45 12.12
N GLU A 39 0.38 -22.47 11.55
CA GLU A 39 1.01 -21.29 10.97
C GLU A 39 1.54 -21.61 9.57
N VAL A 40 1.08 -20.84 8.59
CA VAL A 40 1.57 -20.88 7.21
C VAL A 40 2.51 -19.70 7.04
N GLU A 41 3.77 -20.00 6.71
CA GLU A 41 4.87 -19.04 6.65
C GLU A 41 4.47 -17.74 5.95
N ASN A 42 4.56 -16.64 6.70
CA ASN A 42 4.30 -15.27 6.25
C ASN A 42 2.90 -15.03 5.63
N GLN A 43 1.93 -15.93 5.85
CA GLN A 43 0.56 -15.79 5.36
C GLN A 43 -0.44 -15.66 6.50
N TYR A 44 -0.45 -16.62 7.42
CA TYR A 44 -1.38 -16.56 8.54
C TYR A 44 -0.97 -17.48 9.69
N LYS A 45 -1.52 -17.18 10.87
CA LYS A 45 -1.42 -17.98 12.08
C LYS A 45 -2.80 -18.17 12.68
N VAL A 46 -3.16 -19.42 12.98
CA VAL A 46 -4.39 -19.79 13.67
C VAL A 46 -4.03 -20.35 15.04
N THR A 47 -4.63 -19.79 16.09
CA THR A 47 -4.50 -20.27 17.46
C THR A 47 -5.81 -20.91 17.91
N PHE A 48 -5.70 -22.09 18.52
CA PHE A 48 -6.81 -22.86 19.05
C PHE A 48 -6.70 -22.95 20.57
N SER A 49 -7.81 -22.78 21.27
CA SER A 49 -7.92 -23.00 22.71
C SER A 49 -9.01 -24.03 22.97
N TYR A 50 -8.72 -24.97 23.87
CA TYR A 50 -9.65 -26.04 24.24
C TYR A 50 -10.02 -25.91 25.71
N ASP A 51 -11.25 -26.28 26.03
CA ASP A 51 -11.68 -26.42 27.42
C ASP A 51 -11.13 -27.72 28.06
N VAL A 52 -11.52 -27.95 29.32
CA VAL A 52 -11.07 -29.11 30.11
C VAL A 52 -11.62 -30.45 29.59
N GLU A 53 -12.76 -30.44 28.89
CA GLU A 53 -13.37 -31.63 28.25
C GLU A 53 -12.77 -31.90 26.86
N GLY A 54 -12.08 -30.89 26.33
CA GLY A 54 -11.34 -30.92 25.09
C GLY A 54 -12.10 -30.48 23.86
N ASN A 55 -13.19 -29.76 24.06
CA ASN A 55 -13.89 -29.08 22.99
C ASN A 55 -13.17 -27.77 22.65
N LEU A 56 -13.26 -27.35 21.38
CA LEU A 56 -12.70 -26.09 20.94
C LEU A 56 -13.49 -24.93 21.58
N SER A 57 -12.81 -24.17 22.44
CA SER A 57 -13.37 -23.01 23.13
C SER A 57 -13.11 -21.70 22.38
N HIS A 58 -11.96 -21.58 21.70
CA HIS A 58 -11.63 -20.37 20.95
C HIS A 58 -10.80 -20.67 19.70
N LYS A 59 -11.07 -19.94 18.61
CA LYS A 59 -10.28 -19.94 17.38
C LYS A 59 -9.98 -18.50 16.99
N HIS A 60 -8.71 -18.15 16.94
CA HIS A 60 -8.26 -16.83 16.54
C HIS A 60 -7.37 -16.94 15.31
N THR A 61 -7.59 -16.10 14.31
CA THR A 61 -6.82 -16.08 13.06
C THR A 61 -6.17 -14.72 12.89
N GLN A 62 -4.85 -14.72 12.74
CA GLN A 62 -4.04 -13.57 12.37
C GLN A 62 -3.57 -13.77 10.94
N VAL A 63 -3.88 -12.82 10.06
CA VAL A 63 -3.41 -12.85 8.67
C VAL A 63 -2.25 -11.88 8.56
N TYR A 64 -1.12 -12.35 8.02
CA TYR A 64 0.03 -11.52 7.71
C TYR A 64 -0.12 -11.00 6.29
N THR A 65 -0.12 -9.68 6.12
CA THR A 65 0.02 -9.08 4.80
C THR A 65 1.48 -9.20 4.39
N TYR A 66 1.76 -9.92 3.31
CA TYR A 66 3.08 -9.96 2.71
C TYR A 66 3.37 -8.57 2.11
N ILE A 67 3.93 -7.66 2.91
CA ILE A 67 4.60 -6.47 2.40
C ILE A 67 5.99 -6.95 2.03
N ASN A 68 6.27 -7.10 0.74
CA ASN A 68 7.63 -7.36 0.32
C ASN A 68 8.52 -6.23 0.86
N GLU A 69 9.59 -6.63 1.54
CA GLU A 69 10.66 -5.81 2.10
C GLU A 69 10.36 -5.12 3.45
N VAL A 70 11.36 -5.27 4.32
CA VAL A 70 11.57 -4.46 5.51
C VAL A 70 11.58 -2.99 5.08
N LEU A 71 10.43 -2.35 5.17
CA LEU A 71 10.36 -0.90 5.26
C LEU A 71 10.50 -0.61 6.75
N THR A 72 11.66 -0.10 7.14
CA THR A 72 11.67 0.93 8.16
C THR A 72 10.53 1.89 7.82
N GLU A 73 9.71 2.30 8.79
CA GLU A 73 8.65 3.29 8.56
C GLU A 73 9.28 4.62 8.10
N TYR A 74 9.67 4.68 6.83
CA TYR A 74 10.10 5.87 6.18
C TYR A 74 8.81 6.61 5.88
N TRP A 75 8.52 7.63 6.68
CA TRP A 75 7.51 8.61 6.34
C TRP A 75 7.87 9.12 4.94
N ILE A 76 7.13 8.69 3.91
CA ILE A 76 7.26 9.21 2.57
C ILE A 76 6.68 10.62 2.64
N GLN A 77 7.52 11.57 3.04
CA GLN A 77 7.14 12.97 3.07
C GLN A 77 7.05 13.45 1.62
N SER A 78 5.85 13.85 1.23
CA SER A 78 5.60 14.55 -0.03
C SER A 78 6.54 15.73 -0.15
N SER A 79 7.17 15.90 -1.31
CA SER A 79 8.15 16.98 -1.53
C SER A 79 7.50 18.23 -2.07
N PHE A 80 6.22 18.15 -2.41
CA PHE A 80 5.39 19.26 -2.84
C PHE A 80 4.08 19.31 -2.05
N PHE A 81 3.51 20.52 -1.94
CA PHE A 81 2.15 20.75 -1.49
C PHE A 81 1.36 21.48 -2.58
N LEU A 82 0.07 21.16 -2.68
CA LEU A 82 -0.87 21.81 -3.61
C LEU A 82 -2.00 22.46 -2.81
N HIS A 83 -2.28 23.73 -3.07
CA HIS A 83 -3.40 24.43 -2.45
C HIS A 83 -3.99 25.52 -3.35
N PRO A 84 -5.30 25.83 -3.23
CA PRO A 84 -6.28 25.11 -2.42
C PRO A 84 -6.65 23.75 -3.04
N ASN A 85 -7.16 22.84 -2.22
CA ASN A 85 -7.84 21.62 -2.68
C ASN A 85 -9.03 21.37 -1.74
N PRO A 86 -10.30 21.46 -2.19
CA PRO A 86 -10.76 21.65 -3.57
C PRO A 86 -10.41 23.01 -4.17
N VAL A 87 -10.35 23.10 -5.50
CA VAL A 87 -9.94 24.29 -6.27
C VAL A 87 -11.04 24.75 -7.22
N GLU A 88 -11.16 26.07 -7.39
CA GLU A 88 -12.08 26.70 -8.34
C GLU A 88 -11.32 27.14 -9.59
N ASP A 89 -10.42 28.11 -9.51
CA ASP A 89 -9.83 28.69 -10.73
C ASP A 89 -8.36 28.31 -10.92
N ALA A 90 -7.56 28.41 -9.86
CA ALA A 90 -6.15 28.09 -9.90
C ALA A 90 -5.67 27.49 -8.58
N PHE A 91 -4.62 26.68 -8.63
CA PHE A 91 -3.91 26.19 -7.46
C PHE A 91 -2.41 26.45 -7.59
N VAL A 92 -1.76 26.55 -6.43
CA VAL A 92 -0.32 26.75 -6.30
C VAL A 92 0.32 25.43 -5.90
N ILE A 93 1.45 25.12 -6.53
CA ILE A 93 2.37 24.05 -6.20
C ILE A 93 3.56 24.68 -5.50
N GLU A 94 3.89 24.21 -4.30
CA GLU A 94 5.07 24.66 -3.55
C GLU A 94 5.95 23.48 -3.18
N SER A 95 7.25 23.60 -3.43
CA SER A 95 8.23 22.64 -2.93
C SER A 95 8.48 22.81 -1.44
N VAL A 96 8.46 21.71 -0.69
CA VAL A 96 8.71 21.69 0.77
C VAL A 96 10.16 22.03 1.11
N GLN A 97 11.11 21.48 0.35
CA GLN A 97 12.55 21.63 0.60
C GLN A 97 13.27 22.47 -0.48
N GLY A 98 12.53 23.30 -1.23
CA GLY A 98 13.10 24.15 -2.29
C GLY A 98 13.57 23.43 -3.56
N GLU A 99 13.15 22.18 -3.78
CA GLU A 99 13.40 21.44 -5.01
C GLU A 99 12.78 22.12 -6.23
N MET A 100 13.52 22.15 -7.34
CA MET A 100 13.08 22.79 -8.56
C MET A 100 12.03 21.94 -9.30
N ILE A 101 10.86 22.53 -9.52
CA ILE A 101 9.84 21.99 -10.40
C ILE A 101 10.30 22.19 -11.84
N LYS A 102 10.46 21.11 -12.60
CA LYS A 102 10.89 21.14 -14.01
C LYS A 102 9.71 21.05 -14.97
N ARG A 103 8.72 20.23 -14.63
CA ARG A 103 7.53 20.04 -15.46
C ARG A 103 6.33 19.74 -14.60
N VAL A 104 5.19 20.25 -15.02
CA VAL A 104 3.90 19.88 -14.46
C VAL A 104 2.99 19.49 -15.61
N PHE A 105 2.24 18.41 -15.44
CA PHE A 105 1.17 18.07 -16.37
C PHE A 105 -0.02 17.51 -15.62
N ILE A 106 -1.21 17.71 -16.19
CA ILE A 106 -2.47 17.36 -15.55
C ILE A 106 -3.22 16.39 -16.46
N THR A 107 -3.74 15.34 -15.87
CA THR A 107 -4.60 14.37 -16.55
C THR A 107 -5.98 14.34 -15.90
N ASP A 108 -7.02 14.09 -16.70
CA ASP A 108 -8.34 13.77 -16.17
C ASP A 108 -8.43 12.31 -15.68
N ILE A 109 -9.59 11.91 -15.14
CA ILE A 109 -9.81 10.56 -14.61
C ILE A 109 -9.65 9.44 -15.65
N ASN A 110 -9.74 9.75 -16.95
CA ASN A 110 -9.53 8.80 -18.04
C ASN A 110 -8.07 8.78 -18.51
N GLY A 111 -7.17 9.54 -17.87
CA GLY A 111 -5.75 9.62 -18.22
C GLY A 111 -5.46 10.54 -19.41
N ARG A 112 -6.44 11.29 -19.93
CA ARG A 112 -6.20 12.25 -21.01
C ARG A 112 -5.44 13.45 -20.44
N VAL A 113 -4.37 13.86 -21.12
CA VAL A 113 -3.59 15.04 -20.71
C VAL A 113 -4.34 16.32 -21.08
N CYS A 114 -4.68 17.11 -20.08
CA CYS A 114 -5.44 18.36 -20.21
C CYS A 114 -4.53 19.60 -20.16
N PHE A 115 -3.37 19.50 -19.51
CA PHE A 115 -2.43 20.61 -19.35
C PHE A 115 -0.99 20.13 -19.25
N LYS A 116 -0.05 20.93 -19.76
CA LYS A 116 1.39 20.74 -19.62
C LYS A 116 2.06 22.10 -19.51
N MET A 117 3.00 22.22 -18.58
CA MET A 117 3.92 23.36 -18.51
C MET A 117 5.31 22.89 -18.13
N ASN A 118 6.32 23.60 -18.64
CA ASN A 118 7.67 23.52 -18.10
C ASN A 118 7.82 24.63 -17.06
N CYS A 119 8.56 24.34 -16.00
CA CYS A 119 8.86 25.28 -14.92
C CYS A 119 10.37 25.19 -14.63
N ASN A 120 10.89 26.19 -13.91
CA ASN A 120 12.23 26.13 -13.36
C ASN A 120 12.28 26.95 -12.06
N SER A 121 11.29 26.72 -11.21
CA SER A 121 11.05 27.42 -9.96
C SER A 121 10.71 26.41 -8.87
N ASN A 122 10.85 26.79 -7.60
CA ASN A 122 10.40 26.01 -6.45
C ASN A 122 8.90 26.17 -6.16
N GLN A 123 8.23 27.07 -6.89
CA GLN A 123 6.80 27.32 -6.83
C GLN A 123 6.24 27.49 -8.25
N ALA A 124 5.02 26.99 -8.48
CA ALA A 124 4.31 27.18 -9.73
C ALA A 124 2.81 27.38 -9.50
N GLU A 125 2.21 28.35 -10.20
CA GLU A 125 0.76 28.54 -10.24
C GLU A 125 0.18 27.85 -11.48
N VAL A 126 -0.95 27.17 -11.30
CA VAL A 126 -1.65 26.46 -12.37
C VAL A 126 -3.07 26.97 -12.47
N ASP A 127 -3.37 27.65 -13.59
CA ASP A 127 -4.73 27.99 -13.99
C ASP A 127 -5.45 26.77 -14.56
N ILE A 128 -6.59 26.45 -13.98
CA ILE A 128 -7.53 25.42 -14.43
C ILE A 128 -8.97 25.97 -14.52
N PHE A 129 -9.13 27.28 -14.70
CA PHE A 129 -10.45 27.94 -14.77
C PHE A 129 -11.33 27.32 -15.86
N SER A 130 -10.72 26.99 -16.99
CA SER A 130 -11.39 26.39 -18.15
C SER A 130 -11.73 24.89 -17.98
N PHE A 131 -11.32 24.25 -16.88
CA PHE A 131 -11.53 22.83 -16.66
C PHE A 131 -12.95 22.57 -16.17
N LEU A 132 -13.54 21.47 -16.64
CA LEU A 132 -14.83 21.02 -16.12
C LEU A 132 -14.66 20.51 -14.67
N PRO A 133 -15.69 20.66 -13.81
CA PRO A 133 -15.73 20.07 -12.48
C PRO A 133 -15.41 18.58 -12.50
N GLY A 134 -14.58 18.12 -11.55
CA GLY A 134 -14.17 16.72 -11.49
C GLY A 134 -12.82 16.48 -10.82
N ILE A 135 -12.37 15.23 -10.90
CA ILE A 135 -11.10 14.79 -10.34
C ILE A 135 -10.03 14.84 -11.43
N TYR A 136 -8.88 15.42 -11.08
CA TYR A 136 -7.70 15.49 -11.91
C TYR A 136 -6.48 14.98 -11.15
N PHE A 137 -5.50 14.47 -11.90
CA PHE A 137 -4.20 14.07 -11.38
C PHE A 137 -3.13 15.01 -11.90
N VAL A 138 -2.46 15.69 -10.98
CA VAL A 138 -1.37 16.62 -11.24
C VAL A 138 -0.07 15.89 -11.01
N THR A 139 0.70 15.70 -12.08
CA THR A 139 2.05 15.13 -12.00
C THR A 139 3.07 16.26 -12.00
N ILE A 140 3.92 16.27 -10.98
CA ILE A 140 5.03 17.21 -10.79
C ILE A 140 6.31 16.44 -11.01
N VAL A 141 7.18 16.93 -11.89
CA VAL A 141 8.48 16.33 -12.20
C VAL A 141 9.58 17.30 -11.78
N SER A 142 10.51 16.82 -10.98
CA SER A 142 11.75 17.50 -10.60
C SER A 142 12.96 16.80 -11.24
N GLU A 143 14.18 17.13 -10.80
CA GLU A 143 15.40 16.49 -11.31
C GLU A 143 15.50 15.01 -10.93
N ASN A 144 15.07 14.66 -9.71
CA ASN A 144 15.34 13.34 -9.13
C ASN A 144 14.10 12.47 -8.96
N LYS A 145 12.89 13.01 -9.09
CA LYS A 145 11.63 12.27 -8.87
C LYS A 145 10.43 12.89 -9.58
N SER A 146 9.33 12.16 -9.51
CA SER A 146 8.01 12.65 -9.89
C SER A 146 6.97 12.27 -8.85
N GLU A 147 6.10 13.20 -8.49
CA GLU A 147 5.01 12.98 -7.54
C GLU A 147 3.66 13.29 -8.21
N ILE A 148 2.62 12.53 -7.83
CA ILE A 148 1.27 12.66 -8.38
C ILE A 148 0.31 13.05 -7.27
N PHE A 149 -0.48 14.10 -7.50
CA PHE A 149 -1.48 14.61 -6.57
C PHE A 149 -2.88 14.53 -7.17
N LYS A 150 -3.85 14.13 -6.36
CA LYS A 150 -5.26 14.20 -6.72
C LYS A 150 -5.82 15.58 -6.35
N VAL A 151 -6.39 16.28 -7.32
CA VAL A 151 -7.03 17.58 -7.15
C VAL A 151 -8.51 17.47 -7.49
N LEU A 152 -9.37 18.08 -6.66
CA LEU A 152 -10.80 18.20 -6.92
C LEU A 152 -11.11 19.60 -7.45
N LYS A 153 -11.45 19.70 -8.74
CA LYS A 153 -12.01 20.91 -9.36
C LYS A 153 -13.51 20.97 -9.05
N LYS A 154 -13.95 22.09 -8.46
CA LYS A 154 -15.37 22.38 -8.24
C LYS A 154 -16.07 22.85 -9.51
#